data_AF-A0A316P0V3-F1
#
_entry.id   AF-A0A316P0V3-F1
#
_cell.length_a   1.000
_cell.length_b   1.000
_cell.length_c   1.000
_cell.angle_alpha   90.00
_cell.angle_beta   90.00
_cell.angle_gamma   90.00
#
_symmetry.space_group_name_H-M   'P 1'
#
loop_
_entity.id
_entity.type
_entity.pdbx_description
1 polymer ?
#
loop_
_entity_poly.entity_id
_entity_poly.type
_entity_poly.pdbx_seq_one_letter_code
_entity_poly.pdbx_strand_id
1 'polypeptide(L)'
;MKYSENGEQYHIGLKEGECGKYVILPGDPKRCSKIAAYFDNAQLIADRREFTTYSGYLEGEKVSVTSTGIGGASAAIALEELVNT
;
A
#
# COMPACT_ATOMS: atom_id res chain seq x y z
N MET A 1 -8.35 -2.24 -19.34
CA MET A 1 -8.19 -3.71 -19.29
C MET A 1 -8.03 -4.05 -17.81
N LYS A 2 -9.02 -4.70 -17.17
CA LYS A 2 -8.89 -5.11 -15.75
C LYS A 2 -8.08 -6.41 -15.75
N TYR A 3 -6.84 -6.35 -15.30
CA TYR A 3 -5.91 -7.49 -15.33
C TYR A 3 -5.96 -8.34 -14.05
N SER A 4 -6.83 -8.00 -13.10
CA SER A 4 -7.09 -8.78 -11.89
C SER A 4 -8.48 -9.41 -11.96
N GLU A 5 -8.58 -10.66 -11.52
CA GLU A 5 -9.84 -11.41 -11.51
C GLU A 5 -10.77 -10.96 -10.37
N ASN A 6 -10.20 -10.34 -9.32
CA ASN A 6 -10.88 -10.04 -8.06
C ASN A 6 -11.04 -8.54 -7.76
N GLY A 7 -10.86 -7.67 -8.76
CA GLY A 7 -11.04 -6.21 -8.60
C GLY A 7 -9.86 -5.48 -7.95
N GLU A 8 -8.73 -6.16 -7.75
CA GLU A 8 -7.50 -5.58 -7.22
C GLU A 8 -6.76 -4.75 -8.27
N GLN A 9 -5.99 -3.77 -7.84
CA GLN A 9 -5.00 -3.14 -8.69
C GLN A 9 -3.92 -4.14 -9.12
N TYR A 10 -3.41 -4.00 -10.34
CA TYR A 10 -2.60 -5.04 -10.96
C TYR A 10 -1.24 -5.22 -10.27
N HIS A 11 -0.56 -4.12 -9.96
CA HIS A 11 0.79 -4.15 -9.40
C HIS A 11 0.77 -4.20 -7.88
N ILE A 12 -0.03 -3.37 -7.20
CA ILE A 12 -0.03 -3.25 -5.73
C ILE A 12 -0.95 -4.25 -5.04
N GLY A 13 -1.91 -4.85 -5.76
CA GLY A 13 -2.78 -5.90 -5.21
C GLY A 13 -3.82 -5.46 -4.20
N LEU A 14 -4.14 -4.17 -4.15
CA LEU A 14 -5.18 -3.59 -3.28
C LEU A 14 -6.51 -3.47 -4.01
N LYS A 15 -7.61 -3.63 -3.28
CA LYS A 15 -8.99 -3.33 -3.71
C LYS A 15 -9.44 -1.97 -3.22
N GLU A 16 -10.54 -1.51 -3.81
CA GLU A 16 -11.24 -0.31 -3.35
C GLU A 16 -11.60 -0.40 -1.86
N GLY A 17 -11.22 0.61 -1.08
CA GLY A 17 -11.45 0.72 0.35
C GLY A 17 -10.41 0.03 1.23
N GLU A 18 -9.39 -0.65 0.68
CA GLU A 18 -8.37 -1.34 1.47
C GLU A 18 -7.25 -0.40 1.95
N CYS A 19 -6.98 0.69 1.23
CA CYS A 19 -6.05 1.73 1.68
C CYS A 19 -6.70 2.69 2.70
N GLY A 20 -5.87 3.36 3.48
CA GLY A 20 -6.25 4.47 4.33
C GLY A 20 -6.31 5.79 3.55
N LYS A 21 -6.82 6.82 4.21
CA LYS A 21 -6.89 8.18 3.65
C LYS A 21 -5.50 8.76 3.38
N TYR A 22 -4.53 8.41 4.22
CA TYR A 22 -3.13 8.80 4.07
C TYR A 22 -2.26 7.56 3.86
N VAL A 23 -1.27 7.68 2.96
CA VAL A 23 -0.35 6.59 2.64
C VAL A 23 1.10 7.06 2.72
N ILE A 24 1.91 6.35 3.51
CA ILE A 24 3.36 6.58 3.62
C ILE A 24 4.08 5.69 2.58
N LEU A 25 5.02 6.26 1.82
CA LEU A 25 5.63 5.60 0.66
C LEU A 25 7.15 5.39 0.82
N PRO A 26 7.61 4.37 1.59
CA PRO A 26 9.01 4.01 1.65
C PRO A 26 9.46 3.25 0.39
N GLY A 27 10.74 3.29 0.03
CA GLY A 27 11.25 2.46 -1.07
C GLY A 27 11.33 0.96 -0.73
N ASP A 28 11.93 0.61 0.42
CA ASP A 28 12.18 -0.78 0.81
C ASP A 28 10.92 -1.44 1.43
N PRO A 29 10.42 -2.58 0.89
CA PRO A 29 9.34 -3.38 1.47
C PRO A 29 9.49 -3.69 2.97
N LYS A 30 10.72 -3.94 3.42
CA LYS A 30 11.02 -4.26 4.82
C LYS A 30 10.81 -3.07 5.76
N ARG A 31 10.70 -1.85 5.23
CA ARG A 31 10.39 -0.66 6.01
C ARG A 31 8.89 -0.54 6.30
N CYS A 32 8.03 -1.16 5.51
CA CYS A 32 6.58 -1.11 5.72
C CYS A 32 6.18 -1.71 7.07
N SER A 33 6.68 -2.90 7.41
CA SER A 33 6.38 -3.52 8.73
C SER A 33 6.92 -2.70 9.90
N LYS A 34 8.08 -2.05 9.74
CA LYS A 34 8.67 -1.16 10.76
C LYS A 34 7.84 0.10 10.99
N ILE A 35 7.29 0.68 9.93
CA ILE A 35 6.39 1.85 10.02
C ILE A 35 5.04 1.42 10.59
N ALA A 36 4.50 0.30 10.10
CA ALA A 36 3.21 -0.25 10.54
C ALA A 36 3.19 -0.62 12.03
N ALA A 37 4.34 -0.92 12.63
CA ALA A 37 4.46 -1.17 14.07
C ALA A 37 4.04 0.03 14.95
N TYR A 38 3.93 1.23 14.36
CA TYR A 38 3.43 2.43 15.04
C TYR A 38 1.94 2.68 14.82
N PHE A 39 1.26 1.88 13.99
CA PHE A 39 -0.19 2.00 13.77
C PHE A 39 -0.94 1.16 14.80
N ASP A 40 -2.08 1.65 15.24
CA ASP A 40 -3.05 0.84 15.98
C ASP A 40 -3.70 -0.19 15.05
N ASN A 41 -3.83 -1.44 15.52
CA ASN A 41 -4.44 -2.55 14.78
C ASN A 41 -3.89 -2.76 13.35
N ALA A 42 -2.57 -2.61 13.19
CA ALA A 42 -1.91 -2.79 11.91
C ALA A 42 -2.11 -4.21 11.34
N GLN A 43 -2.47 -4.29 10.06
CA GLN A 43 -2.63 -5.54 9.31
C GLN A 43 -1.87 -5.47 8.00
N LEU A 44 -1.25 -6.59 7.61
CA LEU A 44 -0.72 -6.77 6.26
C LEU A 44 -1.91 -6.96 5.32
N ILE A 45 -2.04 -6.07 4.33
CA ILE A 45 -3.13 -6.08 3.36
C ILE A 45 -2.69 -6.76 2.07
N ALA A 46 -1.52 -6.39 1.57
CA ALA A 46 -0.96 -6.94 0.34
C ALA A 46 0.56 -7.06 0.41
N ASP A 47 1.09 -8.07 -0.26
CA ASP A 47 2.52 -8.23 -0.54
C ASP A 47 2.66 -8.73 -1.98
N ARG A 48 2.82 -7.78 -2.93
CA ARG A 48 2.85 -8.08 -4.36
C ARG A 48 4.05 -7.39 -5.00
N ARG A 49 4.96 -8.19 -5.57
CA ARG A 49 6.22 -7.71 -6.19
C ARG A 49 7.04 -6.90 -5.17
N GLU A 50 7.33 -5.64 -5.46
CA GLU A 50 7.97 -4.69 -4.54
C GLU A 50 7.00 -3.87 -3.68
N PHE A 51 5.69 -4.10 -3.78
CA PHE A 51 4.64 -3.34 -3.11
C PHE A 51 4.07 -4.14 -1.94
N THR A 52 4.58 -3.86 -0.74
CA THR A 52 4.05 -4.39 0.51
C THR A 52 3.24 -3.30 1.18
N THR A 53 1.96 -3.56 1.43
CA THR A 53 1.03 -2.63 2.06
C THR A 53 0.56 -3.13 3.41
N TYR A 54 0.70 -2.27 4.43
CA TYR A 54 0.03 -2.42 5.71
C TYR A 54 -0.98 -1.28 5.88
N SER A 55 -2.10 -1.57 6.54
CA SER A 55 -3.09 -0.59 6.96
C SER A 55 -3.37 -0.73 8.45
N GLY A 56 -3.65 0.39 9.10
CA GLY A 56 -4.02 0.45 10.51
C GLY A 56 -4.59 1.83 10.81
N TYR A 57 -4.44 2.28 12.05
CA TYR A 57 -4.96 3.59 12.47
C TYR A 57 -3.87 4.43 13.14
N LEU A 58 -3.92 5.73 12.91
CA LEU A 58 -3.18 6.74 13.66
C LEU A 58 -4.17 7.81 14.09
N GLU A 59 -4.27 8.06 15.40
CA GLU A 59 -5.18 9.07 15.96
C GLU A 59 -6.64 8.87 15.50
N GLY A 60 -7.06 7.61 15.27
CA GLY A 60 -8.40 7.26 14.79
C GLY A 60 -8.61 7.37 13.27
N GLU A 61 -7.65 7.89 12.51
CA GLU A 61 -7.71 7.95 11.05
C GLU A 61 -7.09 6.69 10.43
N LYS A 62 -7.75 6.12 9.42
CA LYS A 62 -7.22 4.95 8.72
C LYS A 62 -6.03 5.40 7.88
N VAL A 63 -4.86 4.82 8.14
CA VAL A 63 -3.62 5.12 7.41
C VAL A 63 -3.01 3.84 6.84
N SER A 64 -2.21 4.00 5.79
CA SER A 64 -1.45 2.90 5.19
C SER A 64 0.02 3.25 5.02
N VAL A 65 0.82 2.21 4.85
CA VAL A 65 2.18 2.30 4.34
C VAL A 65 2.33 1.30 3.20
N THR A 66 2.81 1.76 2.04
CA THR A 66 2.98 0.95 0.82
C THR A 66 4.38 1.17 0.28
N SER A 67 5.17 0.10 0.11
CA SER A 67 6.51 0.27 -0.49
C SER A 67 6.43 0.59 -1.97
N THR A 68 7.40 1.33 -2.50
CA THR A 68 7.44 1.78 -3.89
C THR A 68 8.59 1.18 -4.71
N GLY A 69 9.40 0.31 -4.12
CA GLY A 69 10.64 -0.15 -4.74
C GLY A 69 11.61 1.00 -5.04
N ILE A 70 12.42 0.82 -6.10
CA ILE A 70 13.47 1.76 -6.51
C ILE A 70 13.07 2.45 -7.82
N GLY A 71 13.21 3.77 -7.85
CA GLY A 71 13.10 4.58 -9.07
C GLY A 71 11.70 5.16 -9.32
N GLY A 72 11.67 6.24 -10.10
CA GLY A 72 10.44 7.00 -10.35
C GLY A 72 9.34 6.20 -11.06
N ALA A 73 9.70 5.24 -11.91
CA ALA A 73 8.73 4.41 -12.61
C ALA A 73 7.93 3.51 -11.65
N SER A 74 8.60 2.85 -10.69
CA SER A 74 7.91 1.99 -9.70
C SER A 74 7.09 2.83 -8.72
N ALA A 75 7.62 3.99 -8.29
CA ALA A 75 6.86 4.93 -7.46
C ALA A 75 5.60 5.49 -8.16
N ALA A 76 5.68 5.77 -9.47
CA ALA A 76 4.53 6.23 -10.25
C ALA A 76 3.45 5.14 -10.36
N ILE A 77 3.84 3.87 -10.55
CA ILE A 77 2.89 2.74 -10.53
C ILE A 77 2.16 2.68 -9.20
N ALA A 78 2.89 2.72 -8.07
CA ALA A 78 2.26 2.71 -6.75
C ALA A 78 1.28 3.87 -6.57
N LEU A 79 1.69 5.08 -6.94
CA LEU A 79 0.86 6.28 -6.77
C LEU A 79 -0.43 6.21 -7.60
N GLU A 80 -0.31 5.88 -8.89
CA GLU A 80 -1.45 5.78 -9.81
C GLU A 80 -2.44 4.71 -9.34
N GLU A 81 -1.97 3.55 -8.90
CA GLU A 81 -2.86 2.50 -8.42
C GLU A 81 -3.48 2.82 -7.05
N LEU A 82 -2.74 3.47 -6.13
CA LEU A 82 -3.25 3.86 -4.80
C LEU A 82 -4.35 4.92 -4.87
N VAL A 83 -4.29 5.85 -5.83
CA VAL A 83 -5.36 6.86 -6.02
C VAL A 83 -6.65 6.22 -6.55
N ASN A 84 -6.56 5.01 -7.12
CA ASN A 84 -7.69 4.24 -7.64
C ASN A 84 -8.07 3.05 -6.73
N THR A 85 -7.70 3.10 -5.45
CA THR A 85 -8.10 2.15 -4.39
C THR A 85 -8.87 2.83 -3.28
#